data_AF-A0A964UPF3-F1
#
_entry.id   AF-A0A964UPF3-F1
#
_cell.length_a   1.000
_cell.length_b   1.000
_cell.length_c   1.000
_cell.angle_alpha   90.00
_cell.angle_beta   90.00
_cell.angle_gamma   90.00
#
_symmetry.space_group_name_H-M   'P 1'
#
loop_
_entity.id
_entity.type
_entity.pdbx_description
1 polymer ?
#
loop_
_entity_poly.entity_id
_entity_poly.type
_entity_poly.pdbx_seq_one_letter_code
_entity_poly.pdbx_strand_id
1 'polypeptide(L)' 'MAHDPAEPRPLGVPRTPTGEAEVDASLERLADVDHLATDGHIEVYEDVHQGLREALTALDARQGPPAPAPSRPYDNRS' A
#
# COMPACT_ATOMS: atom_id res chain seq x y z
N MET A 1 -2.76 -30.60 -29.52
CA MET A 1 -2.85 -30.78 -28.05
C MET A 1 -3.09 -29.39 -27.48
N ALA A 2 -4.27 -29.14 -26.92
CA ALA A 2 -4.54 -27.88 -26.22
C ALA A 2 -3.76 -27.91 -24.91
N HIS A 3 -2.94 -26.89 -24.66
CA HIS A 3 -2.22 -26.73 -23.41
C HIS A 3 -3.24 -26.24 -22.38
N ASP A 4 -3.57 -27.06 -21.39
CA ASP A 4 -4.34 -26.62 -20.23
C ASP A 4 -3.50 -25.57 -19.51
N PRO A 5 -3.96 -24.31 -19.35
CA PRO A 5 -3.17 -23.30 -18.68
C PRO A 5 -2.95 -23.75 -17.24
N ALA A 6 -1.70 -24.03 -16.89
CA ALA A 6 -1.34 -24.40 -15.53
C ALA A 6 -1.93 -23.35 -14.56
N GLU A 7 -2.75 -23.79 -13.62
CA GLU A 7 -3.37 -22.91 -12.63
C GLU A 7 -2.28 -22.06 -11.96
N PRO A 8 -2.50 -20.75 -11.80
CA PRO A 8 -1.51 -19.86 -11.20
C PRO A 8 -1.17 -20.38 -9.80
N ARG A 9 0.14 -20.59 -9.57
CA ARG A 9 0.64 -21.04 -8.27
C ARG A 9 0.82 -19.83 -7.36
N PRO A 10 0.37 -19.90 -6.10
CA PRO A 10 0.46 -18.78 -5.18
C PRO A 10 1.92 -18.35 -4.96
N LEU A 11 2.14 -17.04 -4.82
CA LEU A 11 3.48 -16.43 -4.77
C LEU A 11 4.25 -16.76 -3.47
N GLY A 12 3.57 -17.32 -2.46
CA GLY A 12 4.22 -17.86 -1.26
C GLY A 12 4.90 -16.81 -0.37
N VAL A 13 4.58 -15.52 -0.53
CA VAL A 13 5.17 -14.44 0.26
C VAL A 13 4.53 -14.45 1.67
N PRO A 14 5.32 -14.65 2.74
CA PRO A 14 4.79 -14.58 4.10
C PRO A 14 4.34 -13.14 4.41
N ARG A 15 3.03 -12.97 4.66
CA ARG A 15 2.43 -11.68 5.00
C ARG A 15 2.31 -11.57 6.52
N THR A 16 3.29 -10.92 7.15
CA THR A 16 3.15 -10.52 8.56
C THR A 16 2.18 -9.34 8.61
N PRO A 17 1.12 -9.38 9.44
CA PRO A 17 0.19 -8.26 9.58
C PRO A 17 0.96 -6.99 9.95
N THR A 18 0.73 -5.92 9.21
CA THR A 18 1.39 -4.64 9.44
C THR A 18 0.78 -3.90 10.63
N GLY A 19 -0.48 -4.23 10.98
CA GLY A 19 -1.25 -3.57 12.03
C GLY A 19 -2.06 -2.37 11.53
N GLU A 20 -1.91 -2.00 10.25
CA GLU A 20 -2.75 -0.99 9.59
C GLU A 20 -3.82 -1.69 8.76
N ALA A 21 -5.08 -1.54 9.17
CA ALA A 21 -6.21 -2.27 8.60
C ALA A 21 -6.38 -2.08 7.09
N GLU A 22 -6.08 -0.89 6.55
CA GLU A 22 -6.16 -0.60 5.12
C GLU A 22 -5.08 -1.35 4.32
N VAL A 23 -3.85 -1.39 4.83
CA VAL A 23 -2.73 -2.11 4.21
C VAL A 23 -2.97 -3.60 4.26
N ASP A 24 -3.44 -4.11 5.41
CA ASP A 24 -3.72 -5.53 5.59
C ASP A 24 -4.88 -5.98 4.67
N ALA A 25 -5.92 -5.16 4.46
CA ALA A 25 -7.01 -5.44 3.53
C ALA A 25 -6.57 -5.44 2.04
N SER A 26 -5.69 -4.52 1.64
CA SER A 26 -5.11 -4.53 0.28
C SER A 26 -4.24 -5.77 0.04
N LEU A 27 -3.50 -6.23 1.06
CA LEU A 27 -2.68 -7.43 0.97
C LEU A 27 -3.50 -8.72 0.88
N GLU A 28 -4.65 -8.78 1.55
CA GLU A 28 -5.63 -9.87 1.44
C GLU A 28 -6.21 -9.92 0.01
N ARG A 29 -6.63 -8.78 -0.53
CA ARG A 29 -7.14 -8.69 -1.91
C ARG A 29 -6.10 -9.07 -2.96
N LEU A 30 -4.83 -8.76 -2.72
CA LEU A 30 -3.73 -9.20 -3.58
C LEU A 30 -3.54 -10.72 -3.53
N ALA A 31 -3.90 -11.39 -2.43
CA ALA A 31 -3.85 -12.86 -2.35
C ALA A 31 -4.92 -13.53 -3.22
N ASP A 32 -6.06 -12.87 -3.48
CA ASP A 32 -7.08 -13.37 -4.39
C ASP A 32 -6.60 -13.38 -5.86
N VAL A 33 -5.66 -12.49 -6.22
CA VAL A 33 -5.07 -12.42 -7.57
C VAL A 33 -4.26 -13.67 -7.92
N ASP A 34 -3.64 -14.31 -6.92
CA ASP A 34 -2.88 -15.56 -7.10
C ASP A 34 -3.76 -16.68 -7.67
N HIS A 35 -5.09 -16.57 -7.57
CA HIS A 35 -6.06 -17.54 -8.09
C HIS A 35 -6.84 -17.07 -9.32
N LEU A 36 -6.62 -15.83 -9.78
CA LEU A 36 -7.30 -15.29 -10.95
C LEU A 36 -6.61 -15.68 -12.26
N ALA A 37 -7.35 -15.73 -13.37
CA ALA A 37 -6.75 -15.81 -14.71
C ALA A 37 -6.03 -14.50 -15.05
N THR A 38 -4.95 -14.58 -15.85
CA THR A 38 -4.05 -13.46 -16.19
C THR A 38 -4.75 -12.23 -16.77
N ASP A 39 -5.88 -12.43 -17.47
CA ASP A 39 -6.67 -11.34 -18.06
C ASP A 39 -7.29 -10.40 -17.01
N GLY A 40 -7.49 -10.85 -15.77
CA GLY A 40 -8.01 -10.03 -14.67
C GLY A 40 -6.94 -9.53 -13.69
N HIS A 41 -5.65 -9.86 -13.90
CA HIS A 41 -4.58 -9.46 -12.98
C HIS A 41 -4.33 -7.96 -12.99
N ILE A 42 -4.40 -7.32 -14.17
CA ILE A 42 -4.06 -5.90 -14.33
C ILE A 42 -5.00 -5.02 -13.49
N GLU A 43 -6.31 -5.24 -13.58
CA GLU A 43 -7.30 -4.44 -12.85
C GLU A 43 -7.11 -4.54 -11.34
N VAL A 44 -6.74 -5.73 -10.82
CA VAL A 44 -6.50 -5.90 -9.39
C VAL A 44 -5.15 -5.34 -8.97
N TYR A 45 -4.10 -5.42 -9.80
CA TYR A 45 -2.83 -4.75 -9.50
C TYR A 45 -2.98 -3.24 -9.40
N GLU A 46 -3.77 -2.62 -10.28
CA GLU A 46 -4.02 -1.17 -10.25
C GLU A 46 -4.84 -0.77 -9.02
N ASP A 47 -5.90 -1.52 -8.68
CA ASP A 47 -6.70 -1.29 -7.47
C ASP A 47 -5.85 -1.40 -6.18
N VAL A 48 -4.99 -2.42 -6.11
CA VAL A 48 -4.06 -2.62 -4.99
C VAL A 48 -3.01 -1.49 -4.93
N HIS A 49 -2.45 -1.08 -6.07
CA HIS A 49 -1.50 0.04 -6.12
C HIS A 49 -2.12 1.34 -5.64
N GLN A 50 -3.36 1.62 -6.08
CA GLN A 50 -4.09 2.81 -5.66
C GLN A 50 -4.39 2.76 -4.16
N GLY A 51 -4.91 1.64 -3.65
CA GLY A 51 -5.22 1.49 -2.22
C GLY A 51 -3.99 1.63 -1.33
N LEU A 52 -2.86 1.03 -1.71
CA LEU A 52 -1.61 1.17 -0.95
C LEU A 52 -1.10 2.62 -0.96
N ARG A 53 -1.21 3.32 -2.09
CA ARG A 53 -0.79 4.71 -2.21
C ARG A 53 -1.65 5.64 -1.35
N GLU A 54 -2.96 5.39 -1.28
CA GLU A 54 -3.87 6.14 -0.42
C GLU A 54 -3.56 5.92 1.07
N ALA A 55 -3.36 4.67 1.49
CA ALA A 55 -2.99 4.35 2.87
C ALA A 55 -1.66 5.02 3.28
N LEU A 56 -0.65 4.98 2.41
CA LEU A 56 0.63 5.66 2.64
C LEU A 56 0.48 7.18 2.71
N THR A 57 -0.36 7.77 1.85
CA THR A 57 -0.66 9.21 1.88
C THR A 57 -1.35 9.60 3.18
N ALA A 58 -2.30 8.79 3.66
CA ALA A 58 -2.98 9.01 4.93
C ALA A 58 -2.03 8.89 6.13
N LEU A 59 -1.05 7.99 6.07
CA LEU A 59 -0.01 7.89 7.09
C LEU A 59 0.91 9.11 7.10
N ASP A 60 1.36 9.59 5.93
CA ASP A 60 2.20 10.78 5.81
C ASP A 60 1.48 12.05 6.33
N ALA A 61 0.20 12.19 5.99
CA ALA A 61 -0.63 13.29 6.50
C ALA A 61 -0.79 13.26 8.03
N ARG A 62 -0.86 12.07 8.65
CA ARG A 62 -0.87 11.91 10.12
C ARG A 62 0.46 12.29 10.75
N GLN A 63 1.59 12.03 10.08
CA GLN A 63 2.92 12.36 10.60
C GLN A 63 3.23 13.85 10.50
N GLY A 64 2.70 14.54 9.48
CA GLY A 64 2.71 15.99 9.32
C GLY A 64 4.11 16.61 9.18
N PRO A 65 4.25 17.76 8.49
CA PRO A 65 5.48 18.54 8.57
C PRO A 65 5.72 18.95 10.03
N PRO A 66 6.96 18.94 10.55
CA PRO A 66 7.23 19.47 11.88
C PRO A 66 6.72 20.91 11.93
N ALA A 67 5.93 21.23 12.97
CA ALA A 67 5.37 22.56 13.14
C ALA A 67 6.50 23.61 13.08
N PRO A 68 6.32 24.74 12.37
CA PRO A 68 7.34 25.78 12.33
C PRO A 68 7.70 26.18 13.75
N ALA A 69 9.00 26.11 14.09
CA ALA A 69 9.49 26.52 15.39
C ALA A 69 9.00 27.96 15.67
N PRO A 70 8.53 28.27 16.89
CA PRO A 70 8.06 29.61 17.20
C PRO A 70 9.21 30.59 16.95
N SER A 71 9.03 31.50 15.99
CA SER A 71 9.92 32.63 15.78
C SER A 71 9.96 33.40 17.08
N ARG A 72 11.04 33.23 17.87
CA ARG A 72 11.26 34.03 19.07
C ARG A 72 11.39 35.48 18.62
N PRO A 73 10.44 36.36 18.93
CA PRO A 73 10.67 37.76 18.72
C PRO A 73 11.67 38.20 19.80
N TYR A 74 12.56 39.14 19.46
CA TYR A 74 13.49 39.83 20.35
C TYR A 74 14.83 39.10 20.66
N ASP A 75 15.77 39.16 19.70
CA ASP A 75 17.22 39.18 19.99
C ASP A 75 17.90 40.16 19.02
N ASN A 76 17.55 41.43 19.14
CA ASN A 76 18.19 42.53 18.42
C ASN A 76 18.38 43.73 19.36
N ARG A 77 18.85 43.42 20.58
CA ARG A 77 19.30 44.42 21.55
C ARG A 77 20.64 44.01 22.14
N SER A 78 21.71 44.25 21.39
CA SER A 78 23.08 44.46 21.89
C SER A 78 23.86 45.25 20.86
#